data_AF-A0A258QXG0-F1
#
_entry.id   AF-A0A258QXG0-F1
#
_cell.length_a   1.000
_cell.length_b   1.000
_cell.length_c   1.000
_cell.angle_alpha   90.00
_cell.angle_beta   90.00
_cell.angle_gamma   90.00
#
_symmetry.space_group_name_H-M   'P 1'
#
loop_
_entity.id
_entity.type
_entity.pdbx_description
1 polymer ?
#
loop_
_entity_poly.entity_id
_entity_poly.type
_entity_poly.pdbx_seq_one_letter_code
_entity_poly.pdbx_strand_id
1 'polypeptide(L)'
;MPLSPLRGLLFNVGLGFTVALLLMLVVIGLGVTQMAQLNSELANVVKVNNLKTRLASRMRDTLRDRGVLMHTIVASTDPWEKNDLFEQFILYGERYIKDRNQLAAILRSPEEIRVMEELNINTSNNQPALFNVIEAALADNNYEALRQLQQEVIPLQNQLVEALDNMTSLQREENESALAQTYAAYQ
;
A
#
# COMPACT_ATOMS: atom_id res chain seq x y z
N MET A 1 67.00 -9.97 41.52
CA MET A 1 66.03 -11.02 41.90
C MET A 1 65.30 -11.44 40.63
N PRO A 2 65.43 -12.69 40.15
CA PRO A 2 64.70 -13.12 38.97
C PRO A 2 63.21 -13.12 39.31
N LEU A 3 62.40 -12.41 38.51
CA LEU A 3 60.95 -12.46 38.59
C LEU A 3 60.52 -13.93 38.51
N SER A 4 59.79 -14.41 39.53
CA SER A 4 59.33 -15.80 39.59
C SER A 4 58.61 -16.18 38.28
N PRO A 5 58.92 -17.32 37.65
CA PRO A 5 58.34 -17.72 36.35
C PRO A 5 56.80 -17.75 36.35
N LEU A 6 56.19 -17.95 37.53
CA LEU A 6 54.75 -17.87 37.77
C LEU A 6 54.13 -16.49 37.47
N ARG A 7 54.83 -15.38 37.74
CA ARG A 7 54.31 -14.01 37.49
C ARG A 7 54.23 -13.67 36.01
N GLY A 8 55.21 -14.11 35.20
CA GLY A 8 55.19 -13.92 33.75
C GLY A 8 54.08 -14.73 33.07
N LEU A 9 53.83 -15.95 33.55
CA LEU A 9 52.73 -16.79 33.06
C LEU A 9 51.36 -16.14 33.34
N LEU A 10 51.13 -15.68 34.57
CA LEU A 10 49.86 -15.02 34.94
C LEU A 10 49.61 -13.74 34.15
N PHE A 11 50.67 -12.95 33.88
CA PHE A 11 50.58 -11.75 33.05
C PHE A 11 50.19 -12.06 31.60
N ASN A 12 50.83 -13.06 30.99
CA ASN A 12 50.53 -13.47 29.61
C ASN A 12 49.12 -14.04 29.47
N VAL A 13 48.65 -14.82 30.45
CA VAL A 13 47.27 -15.35 30.49
C VAL A 13 46.25 -14.22 30.66
N GLY A 14 46.49 -13.27 31.57
CA GLY A 14 45.61 -12.12 31.76
C GLY A 14 45.50 -11.23 30.53
N LEU A 15 46.60 -11.03 29.80
CA LEU A 15 46.63 -10.25 28.57
C LEU A 15 45.85 -10.97 27.45
N GLY A 16 46.05 -12.27 27.27
CA GLY A 16 45.28 -13.08 26.31
C GLY A 16 43.77 -13.08 26.62
N PHE A 17 43.40 -13.22 27.90
CA PHE A 17 42.00 -13.16 28.33
C PHE A 17 41.37 -11.78 28.09
N THR A 18 42.11 -10.70 28.34
CA THR A 18 41.63 -9.33 28.08
C THR A 18 41.41 -9.08 26.59
N VAL A 19 42.32 -9.56 25.73
CA VAL A 19 42.15 -9.48 24.27
C VAL A 19 40.93 -10.29 23.83
N ALA A 20 40.74 -11.51 24.35
CA ALA A 20 39.56 -12.32 24.04
C ALA A 20 38.26 -11.63 24.47
N LEU A 21 38.23 -11.00 25.65
CA LEU A 21 37.09 -10.20 26.12
C LEU A 21 36.81 -9.01 25.20
N LEU A 22 37.84 -8.27 24.78
CA LEU A 22 37.67 -7.15 23.85
C LEU A 22 37.12 -7.61 22.50
N LEU A 23 37.63 -8.72 21.96
CA LEU A 23 37.10 -9.31 20.73
C LEU A 23 35.64 -9.74 20.88
N MET A 24 35.27 -10.33 22.02
CA MET A 24 33.89 -10.70 22.31
C MET A 24 32.97 -9.47 22.37
N LEU A 25 33.40 -8.38 23.02
CA LEU A 25 32.66 -7.12 23.06
C LEU A 25 32.47 -6.51 21.66
N VAL A 26 33.49 -6.58 20.80
CA VAL A 26 33.39 -6.13 19.41
C VAL A 26 32.35 -6.95 18.64
N VAL A 27 32.39 -8.28 18.72
CA VAL A 27 31.43 -9.16 18.04
C VAL A 27 30.00 -8.90 18.53
N ILE A 28 29.81 -8.76 19.85
CA ILE A 28 28.49 -8.42 20.42
C ILE A 28 28.02 -7.06 19.90
N GLY A 29 28.89 -6.05 19.92
CA GLY A 29 28.57 -4.72 19.41
C GLY A 29 28.13 -4.74 17.95
N LEU A 30 28.89 -5.42 17.09
CA LEU A 30 28.54 -5.60 15.67
C LEU A 30 27.20 -6.31 15.50
N GLY A 31 27.00 -7.42 16.21
CA GLY A 31 25.74 -8.17 16.17
C GLY A 31 24.53 -7.30 16.56
N VAL A 32 24.63 -6.57 17.67
CA VAL A 32 23.55 -5.67 18.11
C VAL A 32 23.27 -4.57 17.08
N THR A 33 24.30 -3.95 16.50
CA THR A 33 24.10 -2.91 15.48
C THR A 33 23.44 -3.45 14.21
N GLN A 34 23.80 -4.66 13.79
CA GLN A 34 23.21 -5.30 12.62
C GLN A 34 21.74 -5.66 12.87
N MET A 35 21.41 -6.19 14.05
CA MET A 35 20.02 -6.47 14.42
C MET A 35 19.16 -5.21 14.50
N ALA A 36 19.73 -4.10 14.99
CA ALA A 36 19.04 -2.82 15.02
C ALA A 36 18.74 -2.29 13.61
N GLN A 37 19.67 -2.44 12.66
CA GLN A 37 19.48 -2.05 11.27
C GLN A 37 18.38 -2.89 10.58
N LEU A 38 18.47 -4.22 10.67
CA LEU A 38 17.48 -5.13 10.08
C LEU A 38 16.07 -4.86 10.61
N ASN A 39 15.92 -4.67 11.92
CA ASN A 39 14.62 -4.37 12.52
C ASN A 39 14.06 -3.01 12.06
N SER A 40 14.94 -2.00 11.89
CA SER A 40 14.53 -0.70 11.37
C SER A 40 14.09 -0.77 9.90
N GLU A 41 14.79 -1.54 9.07
CA GLU A 41 14.43 -1.75 7.67
C GLU A 41 13.10 -2.47 7.55
N LEU A 42 12.92 -3.58 8.28
CA LEU A 42 11.66 -4.32 8.33
C LEU A 42 10.50 -3.42 8.79
N ALA A 43 10.70 -2.66 9.87
CA ALA A 43 9.67 -1.74 10.38
C ALA A 43 9.29 -0.69 9.32
N ASN A 44 10.27 -0.19 8.56
CA ASN A 44 10.00 0.77 7.49
C ASN A 44 9.24 0.13 6.32
N VAL A 45 9.64 -1.06 5.87
CA VAL A 45 8.95 -1.82 4.80
C VAL A 45 7.50 -2.07 5.18
N VAL A 46 7.26 -2.66 6.36
CA VAL A 46 5.90 -2.95 6.84
C VAL A 46 5.07 -1.67 6.96
N LYS A 47 5.66 -0.58 7.47
CA LYS A 47 4.96 0.71 7.60
C LYS A 47 4.54 1.27 6.25
N VAL A 48 5.44 1.27 5.26
CA VAL A 48 5.16 1.78 3.91
C VAL A 48 4.14 0.91 3.20
N ASN A 49 4.26 -0.41 3.28
CA ASN A 49 3.34 -1.34 2.63
C ASN A 49 1.95 -1.30 3.26
N ASN A 50 1.85 -1.16 4.59
CA ASN A 50 0.57 -0.91 5.24
C ASN A 50 -0.08 0.43 4.82
N LEU A 51 0.72 1.46 4.56
CA LEU A 51 0.21 2.72 4.01
C LEU A 51 -0.33 2.52 2.59
N LYS A 52 0.39 1.78 1.72
CA LYS A 52 -0.05 1.43 0.36
C LYS A 52 -1.36 0.64 0.40
N THR A 53 -1.45 -0.42 1.21
CA THR A 53 -2.68 -1.20 1.43
C THR A 53 -3.86 -0.33 1.86
N ARG A 54 -3.65 0.58 2.82
CA ARG A 54 -4.70 1.48 3.29
C ARG A 54 -5.16 2.46 2.22
N LEU A 55 -4.25 2.96 1.38
CA LEU A 55 -4.59 3.82 0.25
C LEU A 55 -5.41 3.05 -0.80
N ALA A 56 -4.93 1.87 -1.21
CA ALA A 56 -5.63 1.03 -2.18
C ALA A 56 -7.04 0.63 -1.69
N SER A 57 -7.16 0.26 -0.40
CA SER A 57 -8.46 -0.06 0.21
C SER A 57 -9.40 1.15 0.21
N ARG A 58 -8.93 2.35 0.60
CA ARG A 58 -9.76 3.57 0.56
C ARG A 58 -10.20 3.93 -0.85
N MET A 59 -9.34 3.75 -1.85
CA MET A 59 -9.69 3.94 -3.25
C MET A 59 -10.80 2.97 -3.67
N ARG A 60 -10.69 1.69 -3.31
CA ARG A 60 -11.69 0.66 -3.61
C ARG A 60 -13.03 0.98 -2.98
N ASP A 61 -13.03 1.37 -1.70
CA ASP A 61 -14.25 1.73 -0.99
C ASP A 61 -14.90 2.96 -1.63
N THR A 62 -14.09 3.97 -2.02
CA THR A 62 -14.58 5.14 -2.75
C THR A 62 -15.21 4.78 -4.10
N LEU A 63 -14.67 3.82 -4.85
CA LEU A 63 -15.27 3.34 -6.10
C LEU A 63 -16.64 2.68 -5.85
N ARG A 64 -16.75 1.85 -4.79
CA ARG A 64 -18.01 1.21 -4.41
C ARG A 64 -19.06 2.24 -3.99
N ASP A 65 -18.68 3.22 -3.18
CA ASP A 65 -19.57 4.29 -2.74
C ASP A 65 -20.08 5.12 -3.93
N ARG A 66 -19.23 5.39 -4.93
CA ARG A 66 -19.64 6.03 -6.19
C ARG A 66 -20.58 5.18 -7.01
N GLY A 67 -20.39 3.86 -7.05
CA GLY A 67 -21.34 2.92 -7.66
C GLY A 67 -22.74 3.04 -7.05
N VAL A 68 -22.83 3.06 -5.72
CA VAL A 68 -24.09 3.24 -4.99
C VAL A 68 -24.72 4.61 -5.29
N LEU A 69 -23.93 5.68 -5.28
CA LEU A 69 -24.41 7.02 -5.63
C LEU A 69 -24.99 7.06 -7.05
N MET A 70 -24.31 6.48 -8.04
CA MET A 70 -24.83 6.44 -9.41
C MET A 70 -26.16 5.69 -9.51
N HIS A 71 -26.30 4.54 -8.82
CA HIS A 71 -27.58 3.85 -8.75
C HIS A 71 -28.69 4.73 -8.16
N THR A 72 -28.36 5.50 -7.13
CA THR A 72 -29.30 6.40 -6.47
C THR A 72 -29.69 7.58 -7.37
N ILE A 73 -28.73 8.18 -8.08
CA ILE A 73 -28.97 9.25 -9.06
C ILE A 73 -29.89 8.78 -10.19
N VAL A 74 -29.64 7.58 -10.73
CA VAL A 74 -30.45 6.98 -11.80
C VAL A 74 -31.87 6.65 -11.33
N ALA A 75 -32.03 6.25 -10.06
CA ALA A 75 -33.33 5.87 -9.50
C ALA A 75 -34.15 7.09 -9.02
N SER A 76 -33.51 8.20 -8.66
CA SER A 76 -34.22 9.39 -8.19
C SER A 76 -35.04 10.03 -9.32
N THR A 77 -36.16 10.65 -8.92
CA THR A 77 -37.02 11.47 -9.78
C THR A 77 -37.04 12.94 -9.36
N ASP A 78 -36.38 13.29 -8.26
CA ASP A 78 -36.30 14.67 -7.76
C ASP A 78 -35.03 15.34 -8.33
N PRO A 79 -35.16 16.40 -9.16
CA PRO A 79 -34.01 17.11 -9.71
C PRO A 79 -33.08 17.72 -8.65
N TRP A 80 -33.61 18.13 -7.49
CA TRP A 80 -32.81 18.70 -6.41
C TRP A 80 -31.96 17.63 -5.73
N GLU A 81 -32.57 16.48 -5.42
CA GLU A 81 -31.87 15.32 -4.88
C GLU A 81 -30.77 14.83 -5.85
N LYS A 82 -31.07 14.75 -7.15
CA LYS A 82 -30.07 14.39 -8.18
C LYS A 82 -28.86 15.32 -8.17
N ASN A 83 -29.08 16.63 -8.03
CA ASN A 83 -27.99 17.60 -7.95
C ASN A 83 -27.13 17.38 -6.70
N ASP A 84 -27.75 17.23 -5.53
CA ASP A 84 -27.03 16.99 -4.27
C ASP A 84 -26.22 15.68 -4.29
N LEU A 85 -26.77 14.63 -4.91
CA LEU A 85 -26.07 13.36 -5.12
C LEU A 85 -24.92 13.49 -6.12
N PHE A 86 -25.09 14.29 -7.17
CA PHE A 86 -24.02 14.56 -8.14
C PHE A 86 -22.85 15.32 -7.50
N GLU A 87 -23.12 16.30 -6.64
CA GLU A 87 -22.08 16.99 -5.87
C GLU A 87 -21.29 16.01 -4.98
N GLN A 88 -21.98 15.11 -4.27
CA GLN A 88 -21.33 14.05 -3.49
C GLN A 88 -20.48 13.12 -4.37
N PHE A 89 -20.96 12.79 -5.57
CA PHE A 89 -20.24 11.96 -6.52
C PHE A 89 -18.93 12.61 -7.00
N ILE A 90 -18.92 13.93 -7.21
CA ILE A 90 -17.71 14.70 -7.52
C ILE A 90 -16.73 14.68 -6.35
N LEU A 91 -17.21 14.90 -5.11
CA LEU A 91 -16.37 14.85 -3.91
C LEU A 91 -15.67 13.49 -3.73
N TYR A 92 -16.38 12.39 -4.01
CA TYR A 92 -15.76 11.06 -4.01
C TYR A 92 -14.75 10.88 -5.16
N GLY A 93 -15.00 11.46 -6.33
CA GLY A 93 -14.01 11.52 -7.41
C GLY A 93 -12.71 12.22 -6.98
N GLU A 94 -12.81 13.35 -6.31
CA GLU A 94 -11.65 14.09 -5.78
C GLU A 94 -10.89 13.27 -4.72
N ARG A 95 -11.61 12.62 -3.81
CA ARG A 95 -11.01 11.74 -2.79
C ARG A 95 -10.24 10.58 -3.44
N TYR A 96 -10.81 9.95 -4.46
CA TYR A 96 -10.16 8.89 -5.21
C TYR A 96 -8.86 9.39 -5.86
N ILE A 97 -8.89 10.54 -6.54
CA ILE A 97 -7.70 11.14 -7.17
C ILE A 97 -6.61 11.45 -6.12
N LYS A 98 -7.00 11.99 -4.96
CA LYS A 98 -6.06 12.28 -3.87
C LYS A 98 -5.37 11.02 -3.37
N ASP A 99 -6.13 9.97 -3.05
CA ASP A 99 -5.58 8.72 -2.54
C ASP A 99 -4.73 8.02 -3.62
N ARG A 100 -5.15 8.08 -4.89
CA ARG A 100 -4.37 7.59 -6.05
C ARG A 100 -3.01 8.28 -6.17
N ASN A 101 -2.99 9.62 -6.10
CA ASN A 101 -1.75 10.38 -6.23
C ASN A 101 -0.80 10.10 -5.06
N GLN A 102 -1.34 9.97 -3.84
CA GLN A 102 -0.57 9.58 -2.68
C GLN A 102 0.03 8.17 -2.83
N LEU A 103 -0.76 7.23 -3.36
CA LEU A 103 -0.29 5.86 -3.61
C LEU A 103 0.81 5.85 -4.68
N ALA A 104 0.60 6.49 -5.82
CA ALA A 104 1.58 6.57 -6.91
C ALA A 104 2.94 7.11 -6.44
N ALA A 105 2.94 8.11 -5.54
CA ALA A 105 4.16 8.72 -5.04
C ALA A 105 5.04 7.79 -4.17
N ILE A 106 4.47 6.71 -3.64
CA ILE A 106 5.15 5.79 -2.72
C ILE A 106 5.40 4.39 -3.30
N LEU A 107 4.99 4.12 -4.54
CA LEU A 107 5.31 2.87 -5.25
C LEU A 107 6.79 2.84 -5.62
N ARG A 108 7.42 1.67 -5.54
CA ARG A 108 8.86 1.47 -5.75
C ARG A 108 9.16 0.25 -6.60
N SER A 109 8.35 -0.81 -6.54
CA SER A 109 8.62 -2.02 -7.31
C SER A 109 8.10 -1.89 -8.76
N PRO A 110 8.77 -2.51 -9.75
CA PRO A 110 8.28 -2.48 -11.14
C PRO A 110 6.87 -3.04 -11.29
N GLU A 111 6.53 -4.05 -10.48
CA GLU A 111 5.21 -4.67 -10.48
C GLU A 111 4.13 -3.72 -9.95
N GLU A 112 4.40 -3.03 -8.83
CA GLU A 112 3.51 -1.99 -8.31
C GLU A 112 3.22 -0.90 -9.35
N ILE A 113 4.28 -0.40 -10.00
CA ILE A 113 4.18 0.67 -11.00
C ILE A 113 3.34 0.19 -12.18
N ARG A 114 3.54 -1.05 -12.64
CA ARG A 114 2.76 -1.65 -13.72
C ARG A 114 1.28 -1.78 -13.35
N VAL A 115 0.95 -2.32 -12.17
CA VAL A 115 -0.45 -2.45 -11.72
C VAL A 115 -1.12 -1.07 -11.62
N MET A 116 -0.39 -0.06 -11.14
CA MET A 116 -0.89 1.32 -11.09
C MET A 116 -1.10 1.91 -12.50
N GLU A 117 -0.23 1.61 -13.46
CA GLU A 117 -0.40 2.05 -14.85
C GLU A 117 -1.63 1.42 -15.50
N GLU A 118 -1.84 0.12 -15.32
CA GLU A 118 -3.04 -0.59 -15.77
C GLU A 118 -4.31 0.03 -15.15
N LEU A 119 -4.29 0.32 -13.84
CA LEU A 119 -5.39 1.02 -13.15
C LEU A 119 -5.66 2.41 -13.75
N ASN A 120 -4.61 3.15 -14.14
CA ASN A 120 -4.72 4.48 -14.72
C ASN A 120 -5.37 4.47 -16.11
N ILE A 121 -4.94 3.53 -16.94
CA ILE A 121 -5.49 3.32 -18.29
C ILE A 121 -6.97 2.97 -18.16
N ASN A 122 -7.30 1.99 -17.30
CA ASN A 122 -8.68 1.60 -17.06
C ASN A 122 -9.52 2.76 -16.53
N THR A 123 -9.02 3.51 -15.55
CA THR A 123 -9.75 4.68 -15.02
C THR A 123 -10.05 5.70 -16.11
N SER A 124 -9.06 6.01 -16.95
CA SER A 124 -9.20 6.99 -18.04
C SER A 124 -10.18 6.54 -19.10
N ASN A 125 -10.13 5.26 -19.49
CA ASN A 125 -11.02 4.68 -20.49
C ASN A 125 -12.47 4.58 -20.01
N ASN A 126 -12.67 4.44 -18.70
CA ASN A 126 -14.00 4.24 -18.10
C ASN A 126 -14.70 5.56 -17.77
N GLN A 127 -13.93 6.65 -17.65
CA GLN A 127 -14.43 7.98 -17.29
C GLN A 127 -15.57 8.47 -18.22
N PRO A 128 -15.51 8.33 -19.56
CA PRO A 128 -16.58 8.79 -20.44
C PRO A 128 -17.90 8.04 -20.23
N ALA A 129 -17.87 6.70 -20.12
CA ALA A 129 -19.08 5.89 -19.89
C ALA A 129 -19.78 6.28 -18.57
N LEU A 130 -18.97 6.57 -17.54
CA LEU A 130 -19.44 7.00 -16.23
C LEU A 130 -20.10 8.40 -16.29
N PHE A 131 -19.56 9.35 -17.07
CA PHE A 131 -20.19 10.65 -17.29
C PHE A 131 -21.47 10.53 -18.12
N ASN A 132 -21.51 9.70 -19.16
CA ASN A 132 -22.70 9.48 -19.98
C ASN A 132 -23.90 9.01 -19.13
N VAL A 133 -23.68 8.09 -18.18
CA VAL A 133 -24.72 7.63 -17.24
C VAL A 133 -25.27 8.78 -16.40
N ILE A 134 -24.38 9.61 -15.83
CA ILE A 134 -24.77 10.76 -15.01
C ILE A 134 -25.54 11.78 -15.85
N GLU A 135 -25.04 12.14 -17.03
CA GLU A 135 -25.71 13.08 -17.93
C GLU A 135 -27.09 12.58 -18.36
N ALA A 136 -27.21 11.30 -18.73
CA ALA A 136 -28.48 10.69 -19.06
C ALA A 136 -29.46 10.71 -17.88
N ALA A 137 -28.98 10.44 -16.66
CA ALA A 137 -29.81 10.51 -15.46
C ALA A 137 -30.26 11.94 -15.13
N LEU A 138 -29.37 12.94 -15.28
CA LEU A 138 -29.71 14.35 -15.06
C LEU A 138 -30.66 14.90 -16.13
N ALA A 139 -30.65 14.33 -17.34
CA ALA A 139 -31.59 14.64 -18.42
C ALA A 139 -32.92 13.87 -18.32
N ASP A 140 -33.21 13.23 -17.18
CA ASP A 140 -34.37 12.38 -16.92
C ASP A 140 -34.52 11.18 -17.87
N ASN A 141 -33.45 10.80 -18.57
CA ASN A 141 -33.39 9.59 -19.38
C ASN A 141 -32.98 8.38 -18.51
N ASN A 142 -33.75 8.13 -17.44
CA ASN A 142 -33.41 7.14 -16.41
C ASN A 142 -33.31 5.70 -16.96
N TYR A 143 -34.09 5.34 -17.98
CA TYR A 143 -34.00 4.00 -18.59
C TYR A 143 -32.66 3.77 -19.29
N GLU A 144 -32.24 4.72 -20.12
CA GLU A 144 -30.96 4.63 -20.83
C GLU A 144 -29.78 4.72 -19.84
N ALA A 145 -29.88 5.61 -18.86
CA ALA A 145 -28.89 5.73 -17.79
C ALA A 145 -28.72 4.41 -17.02
N LEU A 146 -29.84 3.74 -16.67
CA LEU A 146 -29.81 2.44 -16.01
C LEU A 146 -29.20 1.36 -16.90
N ARG A 147 -29.55 1.33 -18.19
CA ARG A 147 -29.01 0.38 -19.16
C ARG A 147 -27.49 0.53 -19.28
N GLN A 148 -27.00 1.75 -19.49
CA GLN A 148 -25.57 2.05 -19.56
C GLN A 148 -24.85 1.75 -18.24
N LEU A 149 -25.45 2.10 -17.10
CA LEU A 149 -24.89 1.79 -15.78
C LEU A 149 -24.65 0.29 -15.62
N GLN A 150 -25.65 -0.54 -15.95
CA GLN A 150 -25.59 -1.98 -15.78
C GLN A 150 -24.69 -2.68 -16.80
N GLN A 151 -24.75 -2.27 -18.07
CA GLN A 151 -24.06 -2.97 -19.17
C GLN A 151 -22.62 -2.50 -19.37
N GLU A 152 -22.31 -1.25 -19.02
CA GLU A 152 -21.00 -0.65 -19.29
C GLU A 152 -20.29 -0.30 -17.99
N VAL A 153 -20.90 0.50 -17.11
CA VAL A 153 -20.17 1.08 -15.98
C VAL A 153 -19.90 0.09 -14.84
N ILE A 154 -20.85 -0.75 -14.45
CA ILE A 154 -20.64 -1.74 -13.36
C ILE A 154 -19.51 -2.73 -13.69
N PRO A 155 -19.45 -3.36 -14.88
CA PRO A 155 -18.33 -4.23 -15.26
C PRO A 155 -16.98 -3.51 -15.17
N LEU A 156 -16.92 -2.26 -15.65
CA LEU A 156 -15.73 -1.43 -15.62
C LEU A 156 -15.29 -1.08 -14.19
N GLN A 157 -16.24 -0.81 -13.28
CA GLN A 157 -15.93 -0.60 -11.86
C GLN A 157 -15.37 -1.87 -11.20
N ASN A 158 -15.92 -3.04 -11.51
CA ASN A 158 -15.43 -4.30 -10.97
C ASN A 158 -13.97 -4.56 -11.35
N GLN A 159 -13.57 -4.23 -12.59
CA GLN A 159 -12.18 -4.32 -13.03
C GLN A 159 -11.25 -3.40 -12.24
N LEU A 160 -11.69 -2.17 -11.92
CA LEU A 160 -10.91 -1.24 -11.11
C LEU A 160 -10.77 -1.73 -9.65
N VAL A 161 -11.84 -2.31 -9.09
CA VAL A 161 -11.84 -2.92 -7.76
C VAL A 161 -10.87 -4.10 -7.70
N GLU A 162 -10.90 -4.98 -8.71
CA GLU A 162 -10.00 -6.13 -8.82
C GLU A 162 -8.54 -5.71 -8.89
N ALA A 163 -8.21 -4.69 -9.69
CA ALA A 163 -6.85 -4.14 -9.76
C ALA A 163 -6.35 -3.60 -8.40
N LEU A 164 -7.23 -2.99 -7.60
CA LEU A 164 -6.90 -2.51 -6.26
C LEU A 164 -6.76 -3.63 -5.21
N ASP A 165 -7.52 -4.71 -5.37
CA ASP A 165 -7.38 -5.93 -4.56
C ASP A 165 -6.06 -6.65 -4.88
N ASN A 166 -5.66 -6.68 -6.15
CA ASN A 166 -4.35 -7.19 -6.59
C ASN A 166 -3.20 -6.36 -6.00
N MET A 167 -3.29 -5.03 -6.05
CA MET A 167 -2.33 -4.13 -5.40
C MET A 167 -2.22 -4.44 -3.90
N THR A 168 -3.35 -4.62 -3.21
CA THR A 168 -3.35 -4.95 -1.78
C THR A 168 -2.70 -6.30 -1.47
N SER A 169 -2.93 -7.29 -2.34
CA SER A 169 -2.34 -8.63 -2.22
C SER A 169 -0.82 -8.59 -2.39
N LEU A 170 -0.33 -7.82 -3.37
CA LEU A 170 1.11 -7.61 -3.59
C LEU A 170 1.79 -7.04 -2.34
N GLN A 171 1.19 -6.04 -1.69
CA GLN A 171 1.75 -5.46 -0.46
C GLN A 171 1.83 -6.45 0.70
N ARG A 172 0.86 -7.37 0.77
CA ARG A 172 0.83 -8.41 1.80
C ARG A 172 1.95 -9.43 1.56
N GLU A 173 2.15 -9.85 0.32
CA GLU A 173 3.22 -10.77 -0.06
C GLU A 173 4.61 -10.15 0.20
N GLU A 174 4.81 -8.87 -0.16
CA GLU A 174 6.06 -8.15 0.14
C GLU A 174 6.34 -8.09 1.66
N ASN A 175 5.30 -7.89 2.48
CA ASN A 175 5.45 -7.91 3.94
C ASN A 175 5.82 -9.29 4.48
N GLU A 176 5.17 -10.35 3.99
CA GLU A 176 5.46 -11.74 4.36
C GLU A 176 6.91 -12.12 3.97
N SER A 177 7.36 -11.70 2.78
CA SER A 177 8.74 -11.90 2.31
C SER A 177 9.77 -11.14 3.14
N ALA A 178 9.52 -9.87 3.48
CA ALA A 178 10.42 -9.08 4.31
C ALA A 178 10.57 -9.67 5.73
N LEU A 179 9.48 -10.18 6.30
CA LEU A 179 9.50 -10.91 7.56
C LEU A 179 10.35 -12.19 7.46
N ALA A 180 10.14 -13.00 6.43
CA ALA A 180 10.89 -14.24 6.23
C ALA A 180 12.40 -14.00 6.06
N GLN A 181 12.80 -12.97 5.31
CA GLN A 181 14.21 -12.58 5.16
C GLN A 181 14.83 -12.17 6.49
N THR A 182 14.09 -11.43 7.31
CA THR A 182 14.56 -11.00 8.64
C THR A 182 14.74 -12.20 9.57
N TYR A 183 13.82 -13.17 9.56
CA TYR A 183 13.97 -14.41 10.32
C TYR A 183 15.18 -15.25 9.89
N ALA A 184 15.44 -15.35 8.59
CA ALA A 184 16.61 -16.06 8.07
C ALA A 184 17.93 -15.39 8.50
N ALA A 185 17.97 -14.06 8.60
CA ALA A 185 19.15 -13.31 9.04
C ALA A 185 19.46 -13.45 10.55
N TYR A 186 18.50 -13.92 11.35
CA TYR A 186 18.69 -14.22 12.78
C TYR A 186 19.23 -15.64 13.04
N GLN A 187 19.16 -16.56 12.07
CA GLN A 187 19.65 -17.94 12.19
C GLN A 187 21.13 -18.06 11.81
#